data_AF-A0A1F5JB87-F1
#
_entry.id   AF-A0A1F5JB87-F1
#
_cell.length_a   1.000
_cell.length_b   1.000
_cell.length_c   1.000
_cell.angle_alpha   90.00
_cell.angle_beta   90.00
_cell.angle_gamma   90.00
#
_symmetry.space_group_name_H-M   'P 1'
#
loop_
_entity.id
_entity.type
_entity.pdbx_description
1 polymer ?
#
loop_
_entity_poly.entity_id
_entity_poly.type
_entity_poly.pdbx_seq_one_letter_code
_entity_poly.pdbx_strand_id
1 'polypeptide(L)'
;MSNRNFFYGLILILLAHGLIWLRSSYGKLAGGRFVDELGKTLTFFAGKNPYPFVKDFLTNTAIPNSKLFANLTMWGELLSALAIIAGASILLIKKSWDKKAAAVLISGLLGGMFLNAVFWLSSGWTSPSAENINLIMFATQLIGAAALFRNLISG
;
A
#
# COMPACT_ATOMS: atom_id res chain seq x y z
N MET A 1 -23.71 -4.24 18.49
CA MET A 1 -22.38 -4.83 18.22
C MET A 1 -21.39 -4.20 19.21
N SER A 2 -20.54 -4.96 19.90
CA SER A 2 -19.60 -4.35 20.87
C SER A 2 -18.48 -3.60 20.16
N ASN A 3 -17.95 -2.52 20.75
CA ASN A 3 -16.77 -1.80 20.20
C ASN A 3 -15.58 -2.74 19.92
N ARG A 4 -15.48 -3.83 20.67
CA ARG A 4 -14.47 -4.87 20.50
C ARG A 4 -14.65 -5.66 19.20
N ASN A 5 -15.88 -6.03 18.84
CA ASN A 5 -16.15 -6.75 17.60
C ASN A 5 -15.89 -5.87 16.37
N PHE A 6 -16.23 -4.58 16.45
CA PHE A 6 -15.91 -3.63 15.39
C PHE A 6 -14.39 -3.49 15.21
N PHE A 7 -13.64 -3.34 16.31
CA PHE A 7 -12.18 -3.28 16.27
C PHE A 7 -11.58 -4.50 15.57
N TYR A 8 -11.93 -5.73 15.98
CA TYR A 8 -11.38 -6.92 15.34
C TYR A 8 -11.81 -7.07 13.88
N GLY A 9 -13.05 -6.69 13.54
CA GLY A 9 -13.51 -6.64 12.14
C GLY A 9 -12.63 -5.72 11.29
N LEU A 10 -12.32 -4.52 11.80
CA LEU A 10 -11.39 -3.61 11.13
C LEU A 10 -9.99 -4.23 10.97
N ILE A 11 -9.42 -4.82 12.03
CA ILE A 11 -8.08 -5.44 11.94
C ILE A 11 -8.04 -6.58 10.90
N LEU A 12 -9.10 -7.38 10.79
CA LEU A 12 -9.20 -8.44 9.78
C LEU A 12 -9.24 -7.89 8.35
N ILE A 13 -9.98 -6.79 8.11
CA ILE A 13 -9.98 -6.09 6.82
C ILE A 13 -8.57 -5.59 6.49
N LEU A 14 -7.88 -4.98 7.46
CA LEU A 14 -6.52 -4.49 7.26
C LEU A 14 -5.53 -5.64 7.00
N LEU A 15 -5.67 -6.77 7.69
CA LEU A 15 -4.87 -7.97 7.44
C LEU A 15 -5.02 -8.45 5.98
N ALA A 16 -6.24 -8.41 5.42
CA ALA A 16 -6.46 -8.76 4.02
C ALA A 16 -5.68 -7.83 3.06
N HIS A 17 -5.53 -6.53 3.38
CA HIS A 17 -4.68 -5.62 2.60
C HIS A 17 -3.22 -6.04 2.64
N GLY A 18 -2.73 -6.45 3.82
CA GLY A 18 -1.37 -6.98 3.98
C GLY A 18 -1.15 -8.22 3.10
N LEU A 19 -2.11 -9.13 3.05
CA LEU A 19 -2.04 -10.33 2.20
C LEU A 19 -2.06 -10.01 0.70
N ILE A 20 -2.86 -9.02 0.27
CA ILE A 20 -2.88 -8.54 -1.13
C ILE A 20 -1.50 -7.97 -1.52
N TRP A 21 -0.94 -7.10 -0.67
CA TRP A 21 0.40 -6.54 -0.90
C TRP A 21 1.50 -7.60 -0.86
N LEU A 22 1.38 -8.60 0.01
CA LEU A 22 2.32 -9.72 0.06
C LEU A 22 2.27 -10.53 -1.24
N ARG A 23 1.06 -10.84 -1.73
CA ARG A 23 0.87 -11.54 -3.01
C ARG A 23 1.47 -10.77 -4.19
N SER A 24 1.24 -9.45 -4.23
CA SER A 24 1.80 -8.55 -5.25
C SER A 24 3.34 -8.53 -5.21
N SER A 25 3.92 -8.23 -4.06
CA SER A 25 5.38 -8.12 -3.90
C SER A 25 6.09 -9.46 -4.09
N TYR A 26 5.53 -10.55 -3.58
CA TYR A 26 6.04 -11.91 -3.85
C TYR A 26 6.05 -12.23 -5.34
N GLY A 27 4.99 -11.88 -6.08
CA GLY A 27 4.93 -12.07 -7.53
C GLY A 27 6.04 -11.32 -8.28
N LYS A 28 6.39 -10.12 -7.81
CA LYS A 28 7.48 -9.31 -8.37
C LYS A 28 8.85 -9.91 -8.09
N LEU A 29 9.07 -10.37 -6.86
CA LEU A 29 10.33 -10.99 -6.43
C LEU A 29 10.55 -12.35 -7.10
N ALA A 30 9.58 -13.25 -7.00
CA ALA A 30 9.68 -14.60 -7.55
C ALA A 30 9.69 -14.60 -9.09
N GLY A 31 9.06 -13.61 -9.72
CA GLY A 31 9.03 -13.48 -11.17
C GLY A 31 10.35 -13.00 -11.79
N GLY A 32 11.23 -12.35 -11.02
CA GLY A 32 12.58 -11.92 -11.45
C GLY A 32 12.66 -10.84 -12.53
N ARG A 33 11.54 -10.49 -13.19
CA ARG A 33 11.51 -9.57 -14.35
C ARG A 33 11.05 -8.16 -14.03
N PHE A 34 10.46 -7.94 -12.85
CA PHE A 34 9.81 -6.67 -12.53
C PHE A 34 10.77 -5.47 -12.63
N VAL A 35 12.02 -5.64 -12.16
CA VAL A 35 13.02 -4.56 -12.16
C VAL A 35 13.40 -4.12 -13.57
N ASP A 36 13.53 -5.06 -14.50
CA ASP A 36 13.90 -4.77 -15.88
C ASP A 36 12.70 -4.33 -16.74
N GLU A 37 11.48 -4.75 -16.38
CA GLU A 37 10.27 -4.45 -17.16
C GLU A 37 9.55 -3.17 -16.72
N LEU A 38 9.80 -2.64 -15.51
CA LEU A 38 9.05 -1.49 -14.99
C LEU A 38 9.12 -0.26 -15.90
N GLY A 39 10.27 -0.01 -16.55
CA GLY A 39 10.43 1.13 -17.45
C GLY A 39 9.39 1.17 -18.58
N LYS A 40 9.02 0.00 -19.13
CA LYS A 40 7.98 -0.10 -20.16
C LYS A 40 6.61 0.28 -19.62
N THR A 41 6.29 -0.19 -18.42
CA THR A 41 5.04 0.13 -17.72
C THR A 41 4.94 1.63 -17.42
N LEU A 42 6.03 2.25 -16.96
CA LEU A 42 6.06 3.70 -16.71
C LEU A 42 5.91 4.52 -17.99
N THR A 43 6.51 4.08 -19.11
CA THR A 43 6.29 4.70 -20.43
C THR A 43 4.83 4.63 -20.85
N PHE A 44 4.17 3.49 -20.65
CA PHE A 44 2.73 3.36 -20.89
C PHE A 44 1.93 4.32 -20.00
N PHE A 45 2.23 4.38 -18.70
CA PHE A 45 1.57 5.29 -17.75
C PHE A 45 1.76 6.77 -18.09
N ALA A 46 2.91 7.18 -18.64
CA ALA A 46 3.16 8.56 -19.06
C ALA A 46 2.40 8.96 -20.33
N GLY A 47 2.07 8.00 -21.21
CA GLY A 47 1.57 8.27 -22.56
C GLY A 47 0.29 9.09 -22.63
N LYS A 48 -0.70 8.76 -21.79
CA LYS A 48 -2.00 9.47 -21.72
C LYS A 48 -2.38 9.87 -20.28
N ASN A 49 -1.38 10.08 -19.41
CA ASN A 49 -1.65 10.51 -18.05
C ASN A 49 -2.39 11.87 -18.06
N PRO A 50 -3.53 12.01 -17.37
CA PRO A 50 -4.28 13.26 -17.35
C PRO A 50 -3.61 14.34 -16.51
N TYR A 51 -2.62 14.00 -15.68
CA TYR A 51 -1.94 14.92 -14.78
C TYR A 51 -0.58 15.35 -15.35
N PRO A 52 -0.40 16.61 -15.77
CA PRO A 52 0.85 17.06 -16.38
C PRO A 52 2.08 16.88 -15.49
N PHE A 53 1.94 17.13 -14.18
CA PHE A 53 3.05 16.98 -13.24
C PHE A 53 3.46 15.50 -13.06
N VAL A 54 2.51 14.56 -13.11
CA VAL A 54 2.82 13.13 -13.05
C VAL A 54 3.52 12.69 -14.33
N LYS A 55 3.02 13.15 -15.49
CA LYS A 55 3.67 12.87 -16.77
C LYS A 55 5.11 13.38 -16.79
N ASP A 56 5.33 14.62 -16.36
CA ASP A 56 6.66 15.22 -16.26
C ASP A 56 7.59 14.40 -15.34
N PHE A 57 7.13 14.08 -14.13
CA PHE A 57 7.88 13.23 -13.21
C PHE A 57 8.21 11.85 -13.80
N LEU A 58 7.24 11.20 -14.45
CA LEU A 58 7.43 9.89 -15.07
C LEU A 58 8.48 9.96 -16.20
N THR A 59 8.35 10.93 -17.10
CA THR A 59 9.24 11.08 -18.26
C THR A 59 10.65 11.51 -17.87
N ASN A 60 10.77 12.48 -16.97
CA ASN A 60 12.05 13.14 -16.70
C ASN A 60 12.79 12.57 -15.48
N THR A 61 12.10 11.84 -14.59
CA THR A 61 12.70 11.27 -13.37
C THR A 61 12.54 9.76 -13.30
N ALA A 62 11.32 9.24 -13.36
CA ALA A 62 11.07 7.83 -13.03
C ALA A 62 11.54 6.86 -14.11
N ILE A 63 11.27 7.14 -15.40
CA ILE A 63 11.66 6.27 -16.52
C ILE A 63 13.20 6.17 -16.66
N PRO A 64 13.96 7.29 -16.64
CA PRO A 64 15.43 7.23 -16.66
C PRO A 64 16.03 6.46 -15.49
N ASN A 65 15.36 6.47 -14.32
CA ASN A 65 15.77 5.78 -13.11
C ASN A 65 14.92 4.53 -12.82
N SER A 66 14.38 3.88 -13.85
CA SER A 66 13.34 2.86 -13.71
C SER A 66 13.75 1.68 -12.82
N LYS A 67 15.02 1.25 -12.85
CA LYS A 67 15.52 0.19 -11.96
C LYS A 67 15.50 0.57 -10.49
N LEU A 68 15.81 1.83 -10.16
CA LEU A 68 15.71 2.34 -8.78
C LEU A 68 14.26 2.34 -8.33
N PHE A 69 13.36 2.93 -9.12
CA PHE A 69 11.93 2.97 -8.79
C PHE A 69 11.30 1.57 -8.74
N ALA A 70 11.80 0.61 -9.51
CA ALA A 70 11.35 -0.76 -9.41
C ALA A 70 11.75 -1.41 -8.10
N ASN A 71 12.99 -1.22 -7.66
CA ASN A 71 13.41 -1.70 -6.35
C ASN A 71 12.62 -1.03 -5.22
N LEU A 72 12.46 0.30 -5.26
CA LEU A 72 11.68 1.04 -4.27
C LEU A 72 10.23 0.56 -4.20
N THR A 73 9.60 0.35 -5.36
CA THR A 73 8.22 -0.15 -5.43
C THR A 73 8.14 -1.57 -4.87
N MET A 74 8.98 -2.48 -5.37
CA MET A 74 8.96 -3.89 -4.98
C MET A 74 9.20 -4.08 -3.48
N TRP A 75 10.22 -3.43 -2.93
CA TRP A 75 10.55 -3.51 -1.51
C TRP A 75 9.56 -2.72 -0.65
N GLY A 76 9.07 -1.56 -1.12
CA GLY A 76 8.05 -0.78 -0.43
C GLY A 76 6.75 -1.58 -0.25
N GLU A 77 6.33 -2.30 -1.28
CA GLU A 77 5.17 -3.20 -1.20
C GLU A 77 5.39 -4.33 -0.20
N LEU A 78 6.56 -4.98 -0.24
CA LEU A 78 6.87 -6.08 0.67
C LEU A 78 6.91 -5.60 2.13
N LEU A 79 7.62 -4.52 2.40
CA LEU A 79 7.76 -3.99 3.76
C LEU A 79 6.41 -3.52 4.32
N SER A 80 5.58 -2.88 3.49
CA SER A 80 4.21 -2.49 3.86
C SER A 80 3.36 -3.73 4.19
N ALA A 81 3.43 -4.77 3.35
CA ALA A 81 2.75 -6.04 3.59
C ALA A 81 3.16 -6.68 4.92
N LEU A 82 4.47 -6.82 5.16
CA LEU A 82 5.00 -7.45 6.37
C LEU A 82 4.61 -6.67 7.63
N ALA A 83 4.68 -5.34 7.59
CA ALA A 83 4.26 -4.49 8.71
C ALA A 83 2.76 -4.62 9.01
N ILE A 84 1.91 -4.60 7.97
CA ILE A 84 0.47 -4.80 8.14
C ILE A 84 0.17 -6.18 8.72
N ILE A 85 0.73 -7.25 8.14
CA ILE A 85 0.49 -8.63 8.57
C ILE A 85 0.96 -8.83 10.01
N ALA A 86 2.18 -8.42 10.34
CA ALA A 86 2.74 -8.58 11.67
C ALA A 86 1.92 -7.81 12.72
N GLY A 87 1.68 -6.51 12.49
CA GLY A 87 0.93 -5.67 13.42
C GLY A 87 -0.51 -6.14 13.62
N ALA A 88 -1.22 -6.48 12.55
CA ALA A 88 -2.58 -7.00 12.62
C ALA A 88 -2.64 -8.37 13.33
N SER A 89 -1.73 -9.28 13.01
CA SER A 89 -1.71 -10.62 13.62
C SER A 89 -1.44 -10.57 15.12
N ILE A 90 -0.51 -9.73 15.57
CA ILE A 90 -0.22 -9.56 17.00
C ILE A 90 -1.45 -9.01 17.75
N LEU A 91 -2.13 -8.00 17.20
CA LEU A 91 -3.34 -7.43 17.81
C LEU A 91 -4.49 -8.45 17.88
N LEU A 92 -4.64 -9.30 16.86
CA LEU A 92 -5.65 -10.37 16.83
C LEU A 92 -5.34 -11.50 17.83
N ILE A 93 -4.09 -11.92 17.93
CA ILE A 93 -3.66 -13.02 18.81
C ILE A 93 -3.70 -12.60 20.28
N LYS A 94 -3.12 -11.44 20.61
CA LYS A 94 -2.98 -10.96 22.00
C LYS A 94 -4.33 -10.57 22.62
N LYS A 95 -5.33 -10.29 21.79
CA LYS A 95 -6.70 -9.89 22.17
C LYS A 95 -6.76 -8.72 23.17
N SER A 96 -5.70 -7.92 23.23
CA SER A 96 -5.53 -6.74 24.08
C SER A 96 -4.69 -5.73 23.32
N TRP A 97 -4.85 -4.45 23.68
CA TRP A 97 -4.13 -3.37 23.01
C TRP A 97 -2.62 -3.48 23.21
N ASP A 98 -1.87 -3.37 22.12
CA ASP A 98 -0.41 -3.34 22.13
C ASP A 98 0.07 -2.16 21.28
N LYS A 99 0.65 -1.15 21.95
CA LYS A 99 1.10 0.09 21.32
C LYS A 99 2.16 -0.16 20.23
N LYS A 100 3.04 -1.14 20.42
CA LYS A 100 4.10 -1.47 19.46
C LYS A 100 3.50 -2.13 18.22
N ALA A 101 2.61 -3.11 18.41
CA ALA A 101 1.91 -3.75 17.30
C ALA A 101 1.06 -2.77 16.51
N ALA A 102 0.37 -1.85 17.20
CA ALA A 102 -0.40 -0.78 16.57
C ALA A 102 0.50 0.17 15.77
N ALA A 103 1.64 0.60 16.31
CA ALA A 103 2.59 1.45 15.59
C ALA A 103 3.15 0.76 14.33
N VAL A 104 3.48 -0.53 14.42
CA VAL A 104 3.92 -1.33 13.26
C VAL A 104 2.81 -1.40 12.21
N LEU A 105 1.57 -1.72 12.62
CA LEU A 105 0.43 -1.74 11.71
C LEU A 105 0.22 -0.39 11.03
N ILE A 106 0.20 0.72 11.80
CA ILE A 106 0.05 2.08 11.26
C ILE A 106 1.13 2.38 10.23
N SER A 107 2.40 2.05 10.51
CA SER A 107 3.50 2.29 9.57
C SER A 107 3.31 1.56 8.23
N GLY A 108 2.86 0.30 8.27
CA GLY A 108 2.52 -0.47 7.07
C GLY A 108 1.32 0.10 6.31
N LEU A 109 0.29 0.59 7.01
CA LEU A 109 -0.85 1.26 6.38
C LEU A 109 -0.43 2.56 5.68
N LEU A 110 0.42 3.36 6.31
CA LEU A 110 0.94 4.59 5.71
C LEU A 110 1.79 4.30 4.45
N GLY A 111 2.63 3.28 4.50
CA GLY A 111 3.38 2.80 3.32
C GLY A 111 2.44 2.35 2.18
N GLY A 112 1.43 1.55 2.52
CA GLY A 112 0.39 1.13 1.58
C GLY A 112 -0.41 2.30 0.99
N MET A 113 -0.76 3.30 1.80
CA MET A 113 -1.47 4.51 1.35
C MET A 113 -0.63 5.29 0.35
N PHE A 114 0.65 5.50 0.67
CA PHE A 114 1.57 6.18 -0.24
C PHE A 114 1.66 5.46 -1.59
N LEU A 115 1.82 4.13 -1.57
CA LEU A 115 1.87 3.32 -2.79
C LEU A 115 0.57 3.42 -3.60
N ASN A 116 -0.60 3.28 -2.95
CA ASN A 116 -1.89 3.41 -3.62
C ASN A 116 -2.09 4.80 -4.23
N ALA A 117 -1.66 5.87 -3.55
CA ALA A 117 -1.75 7.22 -4.09
C ALA A 117 -0.87 7.40 -5.33
N VAL A 118 0.37 6.92 -5.28
CA VAL A 118 1.31 6.96 -6.42
C VAL A 118 0.78 6.13 -7.60
N PHE A 119 0.24 4.94 -7.34
CA PHE A 119 -0.36 4.09 -8.37
C PHE A 119 -1.62 4.69 -8.96
N TRP A 120 -2.50 5.26 -8.14
CA TRP A 120 -3.69 5.96 -8.65
C TRP A 120 -3.31 7.12 -9.57
N LEU A 121 -2.37 7.97 -9.15
CA LEU A 121 -1.86 9.07 -9.98
C LEU A 121 -1.22 8.59 -11.28
N SER A 122 -0.47 7.49 -11.23
CA SER A 122 0.27 6.98 -12.39
C SER A 122 -0.60 6.22 -13.38
N SER A 123 -1.50 5.37 -12.87
CA SER A 123 -2.21 4.34 -13.64
C SER A 123 -3.72 4.33 -13.48
N GLY A 124 -4.31 5.13 -12.58
CA GLY A 124 -5.75 5.16 -12.35
C GLY A 124 -6.55 5.44 -13.63
N TRP A 125 -6.04 6.33 -14.50
CA TRP A 125 -6.66 6.65 -15.78
C TRP A 125 -6.72 5.48 -16.78
N THR A 126 -5.96 4.41 -16.55
CA THR A 126 -5.83 3.31 -17.52
C THR A 126 -7.06 2.40 -17.54
N SER A 127 -7.80 2.30 -16.43
CA SER A 127 -9.07 1.59 -16.36
C SER A 127 -9.82 1.91 -15.06
N PRO A 128 -11.16 1.81 -15.03
CA PRO A 128 -11.94 1.95 -13.80
C PRO A 128 -11.50 0.99 -12.70
N SER A 129 -11.04 -0.22 -13.06
CA SER A 129 -10.53 -1.19 -12.09
C SER A 129 -9.24 -0.71 -11.41
N ALA A 130 -8.30 -0.14 -12.17
CA ALA A 130 -7.05 0.40 -11.63
C ALA A 130 -7.31 1.61 -10.74
N GLU A 131 -8.24 2.48 -11.11
CA GLU A 131 -8.67 3.60 -10.28
C GLU A 131 -9.30 3.10 -8.96
N ASN A 132 -10.34 2.27 -9.06
CA ASN A 132 -11.15 1.88 -7.90
C ASN A 132 -10.37 1.06 -6.88
N ILE A 133 -9.47 0.17 -7.32
CA ILE A 133 -8.69 -0.66 -6.37
C ILE A 133 -7.74 0.21 -5.54
N ASN A 134 -7.07 1.19 -6.15
CA ASN A 134 -6.16 2.06 -5.43
C ASN A 134 -6.92 3.00 -4.49
N LEU A 135 -8.06 3.56 -4.93
CA LEU A 135 -8.89 4.43 -4.09
C LEU A 135 -9.48 3.68 -2.89
N ILE A 136 -10.04 2.48 -3.09
CA ILE A 136 -10.64 1.73 -1.99
C ILE A 136 -9.58 1.29 -0.99
N MET A 137 -8.42 0.79 -1.46
CA MET A 137 -7.32 0.41 -0.58
C MET A 137 -6.73 1.61 0.15
N PHE A 138 -6.59 2.76 -0.50
CA PHE A 138 -6.17 4.00 0.16
C PHE A 138 -7.16 4.41 1.26
N ALA A 139 -8.46 4.43 0.96
CA ALA A 139 -9.49 4.87 1.88
C ALA A 139 -9.60 3.95 3.11
N THR A 140 -9.60 2.63 2.91
CA THR A 140 -9.65 1.66 4.02
C THR A 140 -8.40 1.73 4.90
N GLN A 141 -7.22 1.90 4.30
CA GLN A 141 -5.97 2.08 5.04
C GLN A 141 -5.97 3.40 5.83
N LEU A 142 -6.47 4.49 5.25
CA LEU A 142 -6.63 5.78 5.94
C LEU A 142 -7.56 5.66 7.15
N ILE A 143 -8.73 5.04 6.97
CA ILE A 143 -9.69 4.79 8.05
C ILE A 143 -9.05 3.94 9.15
N GLY A 144 -8.35 2.87 8.77
CA GLY A 144 -7.62 2.00 9.68
C GLY A 144 -6.55 2.74 10.49
N ALA A 145 -5.71 3.51 9.80
CA ALA A 145 -4.63 4.28 10.41
C ALA A 145 -5.18 5.35 11.37
N ALA A 146 -6.22 6.10 10.97
CA ALA A 146 -6.84 7.11 11.81
C ALA A 146 -7.48 6.50 13.07
N ALA A 147 -8.19 5.38 12.93
CA ALA A 147 -8.81 4.67 14.05
C ALA A 147 -7.76 4.14 15.04
N LEU A 148 -6.66 3.56 14.54
CA LEU A 148 -5.56 3.06 15.37
C LEU A 148 -4.79 4.19 16.05
N PHE A 149 -4.52 5.27 15.32
CA PHE A 149 -3.78 6.42 15.84
C PHE A 149 -4.53 7.10 16.99
N ARG A 150 -5.85 7.25 16.87
CA ARG A 150 -6.70 7.77 17.94
C ARG A 150 -6.55 6.97 19.24
N ASN A 151 -6.54 5.64 19.14
CA ASN A 151 -6.37 4.76 20.30
C ASN A 151 -4.93 4.78 20.86
N LEU A 152 -3.94 5.11 20.02
CA LEU A 152 -2.54 5.22 20.42
C LEU A 152 -2.28 6.47 21.29
N ILE A 153 -2.97 7.57 21.01
CA ILE A 153 -2.81 8.84 21.75
C ILE A 153 -3.74 8.93 22.99
N SER A 154 -4.84 8.18 23.01
CA SER A 154 -5.83 8.25 24.09
C SER A 154 -5.58 7.29 25.26
N GLY A 155 -4.57 6.43 25.18
CA GLY A 155 -4.18 5.48 26.23
C GLY A 155 -2.68 5.46 26.43
#